data_AF-A0A7C9EB86-F1
#
_entry.id   AF-A0A7C9EB86-F1
#
_cell.length_a   1.000
_cell.length_b   1.000
_cell.length_c   1.000
_cell.angle_alpha   90.00
_cell.angle_beta   90.00
_cell.angle_gamma   90.00
#
_symmetry.space_group_name_H-M   'P 1'
#
loop_
_entity.id
_entity.type
_entity.pdbx_description
1 polymer ?
#
loop_
_entity_poly.entity_id
_entity_poly.type
_entity_poly.pdbx_seq_one_letter_code
_entity_poly.pdbx_strand_id
1 'polypeptide(L)'
;KVSKDFLLDLHSGSLDLGPSASASSMSKSGQTSEPNSEGETDVGGKSRRHGRAEMKEADLSAAPKAHPFSSEPRRIQIDIELAQALVTKLDSEKGIEDNILS
;
A
#
# COMPACT_ATOMS: atom_id res chain seq x y z
N LYS A 1 7.51 0.34 16.97
CA LYS A 1 8.41 0.35 15.79
C LYS A 1 7.58 0.23 14.51
N VAL A 2 6.86 -0.89 14.33
CA VAL A 2 5.98 -1.12 13.17
C VAL A 2 4.98 0.01 12.91
N SER A 3 4.30 0.54 13.94
CA SER A 3 3.36 1.66 13.76
C SER A 3 4.00 2.95 13.22
N LYS A 4 5.24 3.24 13.64
CA LYS A 4 5.98 4.41 13.15
C LYS A 4 6.41 4.23 11.69
N ASP A 5 6.90 3.03 11.34
CA ASP A 5 7.31 2.70 9.98
C ASP A 5 6.08 2.76 9.02
N PHE A 6 4.94 2.24 9.45
CA PHE A 6 3.67 2.32 8.70
C PHE A 6 3.24 3.79 8.45
N LEU A 7 3.29 4.65 9.47
CA LEU A 7 2.92 6.06 9.30
C LEU A 7 3.92 6.80 8.41
N LEU A 8 5.21 6.48 8.48
CA LEU A 8 6.21 7.04 7.57
C LEU A 8 5.90 6.67 6.12
N ASP A 9 5.61 5.39 5.83
CA ASP A 9 5.24 4.92 4.49
C ASP A 9 3.95 5.60 3.99
N LEU A 10 2.99 5.83 4.89
CA LEU A 10 1.75 6.55 4.58
C LEU A 10 2.04 8.00 4.20
N HIS A 11 2.89 8.70 4.96
CA HIS A 11 3.26 10.08 4.70
C HIS A 11 4.08 10.25 3.41
N SER A 12 4.93 9.28 3.06
CA SER A 12 5.68 9.28 1.80
C SER A 12 4.87 8.80 0.60
N GLY A 13 3.65 8.30 0.81
CA GLY A 13 2.82 7.72 -0.26
C GLY A 13 3.39 6.43 -0.83
N SER A 14 4.24 5.72 -0.08
CA SER A 14 4.84 4.44 -0.45
C SER A 14 4.17 3.24 0.22
N LEU A 15 3.13 3.48 1.01
CA LEU A 15 2.37 2.42 1.69
C LEU A 15 1.67 1.49 0.69
N ASP A 16 1.95 0.20 0.80
CA ASP A 16 1.23 -0.87 0.10
C ASP A 16 -0.05 -1.25 0.88
N LEU A 17 -1.20 -1.24 0.19
CA LEU A 17 -2.52 -1.57 0.73
C LEU A 17 -2.96 -3.02 0.42
N GLY A 18 -2.03 -3.87 -0.03
CA GLY A 18 -2.26 -5.28 -0.25
C GLY A 18 -2.56 -6.07 1.04
N PRO A 19 -3.17 -7.26 0.94
CA PRO A 19 -3.60 -8.06 2.10
C PRO A 19 -2.44 -8.72 2.87
N SER A 20 -1.18 -8.39 2.56
CA SER A 20 0.00 -8.96 3.21
C SER A 20 0.25 -8.31 4.56
N ALA A 21 0.52 -9.11 5.60
CA ALA A 21 0.77 -8.61 6.95
C ALA A 21 2.08 -7.82 7.10
N SER A 22 2.98 -7.88 6.12
CA SER A 22 4.29 -7.23 6.14
C SER A 22 4.51 -6.35 4.90
N ALA A 23 3.68 -5.31 4.75
CA ALA A 23 3.83 -4.32 3.69
C ALA A 23 5.12 -3.48 3.82
N SER A 24 5.50 -3.09 5.05
CA SER A 24 6.68 -2.25 5.31
C SER A 24 8.03 -2.97 5.20
N SER A 25 8.05 -4.29 4.96
CA SER A 25 9.29 -5.03 4.71
C SER A 25 9.52 -5.31 3.24
N MET A 26 9.07 -4.44 2.34
CA MET A 26 9.65 -4.37 0.99
C MET A 26 11.07 -3.76 1.10
N SER A 27 11.91 -4.36 1.94
CA SER A 27 13.34 -4.18 1.94
C SER A 27 13.85 -4.66 0.60
N LYS A 28 14.12 -3.70 -0.28
CA LYS A 28 15.34 -3.73 -1.10
C LYS A 28 15.48 -5.00 -1.96
N SER A 29 14.49 -5.32 -2.78
CA SER A 29 14.81 -5.87 -4.10
C SER A 29 15.08 -4.62 -4.97
N GLY A 30 16.29 -4.06 -4.99
CA GLY A 30 17.53 -4.79 -5.16
C GLY A 30 17.69 -5.22 -6.62
N GLN A 31 17.33 -4.36 -7.56
CA GLN A 31 17.85 -4.46 -8.94
C GLN A 31 18.54 -3.15 -9.29
N THR A 32 19.72 -2.97 -8.71
CA THR A 32 20.77 -2.16 -9.33
C THR A 32 21.17 -2.88 -10.62
N SER A 33 20.71 -2.38 -11.74
CA SER A 33 21.29 -2.69 -13.04
C SER A 33 21.44 -1.37 -13.79
N GLU A 34 22.46 -0.62 -13.39
CA GLU A 34 23.07 0.45 -14.17
C GLU A 34 23.72 -0.14 -15.45
N PRO A 35 24.00 0.67 -16.47
CA PRO A 35 23.43 0.52 -17.81
C PRO A 35 24.43 -0.07 -18.81
N ASN A 36 23.94 -0.71 -19.87
CA ASN A 36 24.75 -0.79 -21.08
C ASN A 36 23.97 -1.02 -22.39
N SER A 37 24.49 -0.34 -23.41
CA SER A 37 24.51 -0.61 -24.83
C SER A 37 23.32 -0.16 -25.70
N GLU A 38 23.59 0.99 -26.33
CA GLU A 38 23.08 1.52 -27.58
C GLU A 38 22.68 0.50 -28.67
N GLY A 39 21.52 0.78 -29.29
CA GLY A 39 21.06 0.22 -30.55
C GLY A 39 19.99 1.13 -31.14
N GLU A 40 20.40 2.03 -32.02
CA GLU A 40 19.53 2.99 -32.69
C GLU A 40 18.46 2.27 -33.54
N THR A 41 17.19 2.69 -33.41
CA THR A 41 16.32 2.88 -34.57
C THR A 41 15.23 3.91 -34.24
N ASP A 42 15.11 4.83 -35.20
CA ASP A 42 14.26 6.00 -35.28
C ASP A 42 12.75 5.68 -35.41
N VAL A 43 11.97 6.74 -35.21
CA VAL A 43 10.57 7.00 -35.61
C VAL A 43 9.50 6.80 -34.54
N GLY A 44 9.05 7.93 -33.99
CA GLY A 44 7.64 8.09 -33.60
C GLY A 44 7.41 8.68 -32.21
N GLY A 45 7.46 10.01 -32.12
CA GLY A 45 7.21 10.74 -30.88
C GLY A 45 5.84 10.47 -30.24
N LYS A 46 5.84 10.35 -28.91
CA LYS A 46 4.86 10.95 -27.97
C LYS A 46 5.28 10.62 -26.54
N SER A 47 5.57 11.68 -25.79
CA SER A 47 5.88 11.66 -24.36
C SER A 47 4.83 10.87 -23.57
N ARG A 48 5.23 9.72 -23.01
CA ARG A 48 4.46 9.02 -21.98
C ARG A 48 5.27 9.10 -20.69
N ARG A 49 4.95 10.12 -19.88
CA ARG A 49 5.25 10.09 -18.45
C ARG A 49 4.41 8.98 -17.83
N HIS A 50 4.97 7.78 -17.72
CA HIS A 50 4.42 6.73 -16.85
C HIS A 50 5.39 6.51 -15.70
N GLY A 51 5.44 7.51 -14.82
CA GLY A 51 5.91 7.35 -13.44
C GLY A 51 4.74 6.89 -12.58
N ARG A 52 4.25 5.68 -12.82
CA ARG A 52 3.52 4.91 -11.81
C ARG A 52 4.22 3.57 -11.83
N ALA A 53 5.05 3.32 -10.82
CA ALA A 53 5.55 1.99 -10.56
C ALA A 53 4.36 1.04 -10.72
N GLU A 54 4.47 0.10 -11.66
CA GLU A 54 3.57 -1.04 -11.74
C GLU A 54 3.78 -1.80 -10.44
N MET A 55 3.04 -1.37 -9.41
CA MET A 55 2.85 -2.15 -8.22
C MET A 55 2.26 -3.44 -8.75
N LYS A 56 3.09 -4.49 -8.83
CA LYS A 56 2.68 -5.83 -9.21
C LYS A 56 1.37 -6.05 -8.49
N GLU A 57 0.28 -6.13 -9.25
CA GLU A 57 -1.03 -6.53 -8.76
C GLU A 57 -0.83 -7.95 -8.24
N ALA A 58 -0.32 -8.05 -7.00
CA ALA A 58 -0.19 -9.31 -6.29
C ALA A 58 -1.59 -9.92 -6.35
N ASP A 59 -1.70 -11.17 -6.78
CA ASP A 59 -2.97 -11.79 -7.11
C ASP A 59 -3.93 -11.74 -5.90
N LEU A 60 -4.70 -10.66 -5.82
CA LEU A 60 -5.64 -10.38 -4.72
C LEU A 60 -6.74 -11.44 -4.69
N SER A 61 -6.89 -12.21 -5.78
CA SER A 61 -7.82 -13.33 -5.86
C SER A 61 -7.40 -14.52 -5.00
N ALA A 62 -6.13 -14.62 -4.60
CA ALA A 62 -5.63 -15.70 -3.74
C ALA A 62 -5.92 -15.48 -2.24
N ALA A 63 -6.23 -14.25 -1.82
CA ALA A 63 -6.54 -13.95 -0.42
C ALA A 63 -7.93 -14.50 -0.03
N PRO A 64 -8.11 -14.98 1.22
CA PRO A 64 -9.42 -15.37 1.72
C PRO A 64 -10.42 -14.21 1.61
N LYS A 65 -11.56 -14.46 0.96
CA LYS A 65 -12.61 -13.46 0.77
C LYS A 65 -13.57 -13.47 1.95
N ALA A 66 -13.91 -12.29 2.44
CA ALA A 66 -14.99 -12.12 3.41
C ALA A 66 -16.34 -12.49 2.79
N HIS A 67 -17.36 -12.62 3.65
CA HIS A 67 -18.72 -12.88 3.20
C HIS A 67 -19.19 -11.77 2.23
N PRO A 68 -19.88 -12.07 1.11
CA PRO A 68 -20.25 -11.08 0.08
C PRO A 68 -21.00 -9.85 0.61
N PHE A 69 -21.71 -10.00 1.72
CA PHE A 69 -22.38 -8.91 2.43
C PHE A 69 -21.44 -7.73 2.79
N SER A 70 -20.14 -7.98 2.97
CA SER A 70 -19.16 -6.91 3.23
C SER A 70 -18.92 -5.99 2.03
N SER A 71 -19.35 -6.38 0.82
CA SER A 71 -19.23 -5.55 -0.38
C SER A 71 -20.40 -4.56 -0.55
N GLU A 72 -21.40 -4.61 0.33
CA GLU A 72 -22.53 -3.68 0.29
C GLU A 72 -22.05 -2.25 0.51
N PRO A 73 -22.34 -1.28 -0.38
CA PRO A 73 -21.87 0.11 -0.24
C PRO A 73 -22.26 0.77 1.09
N ARG A 74 -23.41 0.37 1.64
CA ARG A 74 -23.89 0.84 2.95
C ARG A 74 -23.00 0.39 4.11
N ARG A 75 -22.22 -0.69 3.96
CA ARG A 75 -21.29 -1.17 4.99
C ARG A 75 -20.04 -0.32 5.06
N ILE A 76 -19.60 0.28 3.94
CA ILE A 76 -18.36 1.06 3.88
C ILE A 76 -18.29 2.10 5.00
N GLN A 77 -19.32 2.93 5.15
CA GLN A 77 -19.35 3.96 6.19
C GLN A 77 -19.28 3.37 7.61
N ILE A 78 -19.99 2.27 7.84
CA ILE A 78 -20.06 1.59 9.14
C ILE A 78 -18.72 0.94 9.47
N ASP A 79 -18.09 0.31 8.48
CA ASP A 79 -16.79 -0.35 8.64
C ASP A 79 -15.67 0.68 8.84
N ILE A 80 -15.75 1.87 8.23
CA ILE A 80 -14.84 2.99 8.51
C ILE A 80 -14.95 3.40 9.98
N GLU A 81 -16.15 3.64 10.49
CA GLU A 81 -16.38 4.05 11.88
C GLU A 81 -15.90 2.98 12.87
N LEU A 82 -16.23 1.72 12.61
CA LEU A 82 -15.81 0.60 13.46
C LEU A 82 -14.29 0.39 13.42
N ALA A 83 -13.67 0.49 12.24
CA ALA A 83 -12.22 0.37 12.09
C ALA A 83 -11.51 1.51 12.84
N GLN A 84 -11.95 2.76 12.69
CA GLN A 84 -11.39 3.90 13.41
C GLN A 84 -11.48 3.70 14.93
N ALA A 85 -12.66 3.36 15.45
CA ALA A 85 -12.84 3.11 16.88
C ALA A 85 -11.92 1.99 17.41
N LEU A 86 -11.70 0.95 16.59
CA LEU A 86 -10.78 -0.14 16.93
C LEU A 86 -9.32 0.34 16.95
N VAL A 87 -8.89 1.15 15.98
CA VAL A 87 -7.54 1.72 15.95
C VAL A 87 -7.30 2.58 17.20
N THR A 88 -8.20 3.52 17.53
CA THR A 88 -8.05 4.38 18.73
C THR A 88 -7.94 3.56 20.01
N LYS A 89 -8.76 2.51 20.14
CA LYS A 89 -8.73 1.61 21.30
C LYS A 89 -7.41 0.85 21.39
N LEU A 90 -6.96 0.25 20.29
CA LEU A 90 -5.73 -0.54 20.27
C LEU A 90 -4.49 0.34 20.44
N ASP A 91 -4.49 1.57 19.91
CA ASP A 91 -3.43 2.54 20.13
C ASP A 91 -3.30 2.85 21.62
N SER A 92 -4.42 3.10 22.30
CA SER A 92 -4.45 3.33 23.76
C SER A 92 -3.93 2.11 24.53
N GLU A 93 -4.35 0.89 24.17
CA GLU A 93 -3.88 -0.35 24.79
C GLU A 93 -2.39 -0.64 24.54
N LYS A 94 -1.84 -0.15 23.43
CA LYS A 94 -0.44 -0.37 23.03
C LYS A 94 0.48 0.82 23.31
N GLY A 95 -0.04 1.91 23.87
CA GLY A 95 0.72 3.14 24.10
C GLY A 95 1.25 3.76 22.81
N ILE A 96 0.49 3.70 21.73
CA ILE A 96 0.79 4.38 20.47
C ILE A 96 0.16 5.78 20.56
N GLU A 97 1.01 6.79 20.45
CA GLU A 97 0.62 8.20 20.46
C GLU A 97 0.81 8.80 19.05
N ASP A 98 0.15 9.92 18.77
CA ASP A 98 0.26 10.70 17.52
C ASP A 98 -0.10 9.95 16.21
N ASN A 99 -1.03 9.00 16.27
CA ASN A 99 -1.56 8.35 15.07
C ASN A 99 -2.61 9.24 14.37
N ILE A 100 -2.33 9.68 13.14
CA ILE A 100 -3.23 10.53 12.34
C ILE A 100 -4.50 9.81 11.86
N LEU A 101 -4.58 8.49 12.02
CA LEU A 101 -5.71 7.66 11.62
C LEU A 101 -6.71 7.41 12.76
N SER A 102 -6.38 7.86 13.98
CA SER A 102 -7.13 7.61 15.23
C SER A 102 -8.04 8.76 15.64
#